data_AF-A0A0P8A9M6-F1
#
_entry.id   AF-A0A0P8A9M6-F1
#
_cell.length_a   1.000
_cell.length_b   1.000
_cell.length_c   1.000
_cell.angle_alpha   90.00
_cell.angle_beta   90.00
_cell.angle_gamma   90.00
#
_symmetry.space_group_name_H-M   'P 1'
#
loop_
_entity.id
_entity.type
_entity.pdbx_description
1 polymer ?
#
loop_
_entity_poly.entity_id
_entity_poly.type
_entity_poly.pdbx_seq_one_letter_code
_entity_poly.pdbx_strand_id
1 'polypeptide(L)' 'KKDISKEYIVVRLLKDIPTFVGVDGRNYTLAKEDVAVLSTVNAKALINRKAAIQIMVKR' A
#
# COMPACT_ATOMS: atom_id res chain seq x y z
N LYS A 1 -22.58 -4.42 -11.06
CA LYS A 1 -21.95 -3.88 -9.84
C LYS A 1 -20.55 -4.47 -9.76
N LYS A 2 -19.50 -3.64 -9.75
CA LYS A 2 -18.11 -4.12 -9.64
C LYS A 2 -17.88 -4.53 -8.19
N ASP A 3 -18.26 -5.75 -7.84
CA ASP A 3 -17.79 -6.43 -6.64
C ASP A 3 -16.32 -6.74 -6.83
N ILE A 4 -15.49 -5.71 -6.73
CA ILE A 4 -14.09 -5.89 -6.45
C ILE A 4 -14.06 -6.02 -4.94
N SER A 5 -14.07 -7.25 -4.43
CA SER A 5 -13.38 -7.53 -3.18
C SER A 5 -11.93 -7.07 -3.40
N LYS A 6 -11.67 -5.76 -3.25
CA LYS A 6 -10.34 -5.18 -3.33
C LYS A 6 -9.65 -5.77 -2.13
N GLU A 7 -8.98 -6.89 -2.32
CA GLU A 7 -8.10 -7.42 -1.29
C GLU A 7 -7.17 -6.26 -0.91
N TYR A 8 -7.10 -6.00 0.38
CA TYR A 8 -6.23 -5.00 0.95
C TYR A 8 -5.04 -5.72 1.56
N ILE A 9 -3.87 -5.12 1.41
CA ILE A 9 -2.62 -5.63 1.97
C ILE A 9 -2.10 -4.58 2.94
N VAL A 10 -1.71 -5.03 4.14
CA VAL A 10 -0.98 -4.21 5.09
C VAL A 10 0.50 -4.23 4.72
N VAL A 11 1.09 -3.06 4.54
CA VAL A 11 2.51 -2.92 4.21
C VAL A 11 3.21 -1.99 5.19
N ARG A 12 4.50 -2.24 5.41
CA ARG A 12 5.44 -1.31 6.05
C ARG A 12 6.35 -0.69 4.99
N LEU A 13 6.49 0.63 4.99
CA LEU A 13 7.33 1.37 4.04
C LEU A 13 8.81 1.25 4.42
N LEU A 14 9.66 1.04 3.42
CA LEU A 14 11.11 0.90 3.61
C LEU A 14 11.89 2.20 3.38
N LYS A 15 11.23 3.21 2.79
CA LYS A 15 11.78 4.52 2.45
C LYS A 15 10.65 5.53 2.27
N ASP A 16 10.98 6.81 2.34
CA ASP A 16 10.06 7.88 1.98
C ASP A 16 9.65 7.75 0.52
N ILE A 17 8.36 7.96 0.24
CA ILE A 17 7.84 7.95 -1.12
C ILE A 17 7.15 9.28 -1.43
N PRO A 18 7.33 9.83 -2.64
CA PRO A 18 6.55 10.97 -3.08
C PRO A 18 5.05 10.67 -3.01
N THR A 19 4.25 11.71 -2.76
CA THR A 19 2.79 11.57 -2.78
C THR A 19 2.33 10.96 -4.09
N PHE A 20 1.44 9.96 -4.01
CA PHE A 20 0.88 9.29 -5.19
C PHE A 20 -0.63 9.13 -5.09
N VAL A 21 -1.29 9.01 -6.25
CA VAL A 21 -2.72 8.72 -6.34
C VAL A 21 -2.91 7.21 -6.46
N GLY A 22 -3.68 6.61 -5.56
CA GLY A 22 -4.03 5.19 -5.63
C GLY A 22 -5.11 4.87 -6.66
N VAL A 23 -5.29 3.59 -6.98
CA VAL A 23 -6.40 3.12 -7.85
C VAL A 23 -7.82 3.38 -7.31
N ASP A 24 -7.92 3.92 -6.09
CA ASP A 24 -9.15 4.40 -5.45
C ASP A 24 -9.31 5.93 -5.53
N GLY A 25 -8.39 6.63 -6.20
CA GLY A 25 -8.41 8.08 -6.37
C GLY A 25 -7.92 8.86 -5.15
N ARG A 26 -7.43 8.20 -4.10
CA ARG A 26 -6.92 8.86 -2.89
C ARG A 26 -5.45 9.23 -3.03
N ASN A 27 -5.07 10.36 -2.45
CA ASN A 27 -3.66 10.74 -2.29
C ASN A 27 -3.06 10.02 -1.08
N TYR A 28 -1.88 9.45 -1.26
CA TYR A 28 -1.11 8.80 -0.21
C TYR A 28 0.24 9.49 -0.07
N THR A 29 0.51 10.00 1.13
CA THR A 29 1.83 10.50 1.53
C THR A 29 2.30 9.60 2.65
N LEU A 30 3.30 8.75 2.37
CA LEU A 30 3.79 7.74 3.29
C LEU A 30 5.30 7.89 3.43
N ALA A 31 5.78 7.97 4.66
CA ALA A 31 7.19 8.04 5.02
C ALA A 31 7.76 6.64 5.28
N LYS A 32 9.08 6.56 5.42
CA LYS A 32 9.75 5.34 5.88
C LYS A 32 9.17 4.89 7.22
N GLU A 33 9.04 3.57 7.40
CA GLU A 33 8.45 2.91 8.58
C GLU A 33 6.93 3.04 8.75
N ASP A 34 6.25 3.89 7.98
CA ASP A 34 4.79 3.96 8.01
C ASP A 34 4.17 2.60 7.70
N VAL A 35 3.06 2.30 8.40
CA VAL A 35 2.23 1.13 8.14
C VAL A 35 0.93 1.59 7.49
N ALA A 36 0.65 1.06 6.30
CA ALA A 36 -0.52 1.44 5.52
C ALA A 36 -1.31 0.23 5.03
N VAL A 37 -2.63 0.39 4.98
CA VAL A 37 -3.54 -0.56 4.34
C VAL A 37 -3.82 -0.06 2.94
N LEU A 38 -3.36 -0.79 1.93
CA LEU A 38 -3.46 -0.39 0.53
C LEU A 38 -4.19 -1.47 -0.27
N SER A 39 -4.84 -1.08 -1.37
CA SER A 39 -5.35 -2.07 -2.33
C SER A 39 -4.21 -2.97 -2.82
N THR A 40 -4.51 -4.22 -3.16
CA THR A 40 -3.52 -5.17 -3.69
C THR A 40 -2.71 -4.61 -4.86
N VAL A 41 -3.34 -3.79 -5.73
CA VAL A 41 -2.65 -3.17 -6.88
C VAL A 41 -1.60 -2.17 -6.40
N ASN A 42 -1.97 -1.24 -5.52
CA ASN A 42 -1.04 -0.24 -4.98
C ASN A 42 0.08 -0.90 -4.16
N ALA A 43 -0.26 -1.88 -3.31
CA ALA A 43 0.70 -2.59 -2.46
C ALA A 43 1.73 -3.36 -3.30
N LYS A 44 1.29 -4.15 -4.29
CA LYS A 44 2.19 -4.91 -5.17
C LYS A 44 3.13 -3.99 -5.95
N ALA A 45 2.65 -2.82 -6.41
CA ALA A 45 3.49 -1.85 -7.10
C ALA A 45 4.64 -1.35 -6.21
N LEU A 46 4.36 -1.04 -4.94
CA LEU A 46 5.39 -0.61 -3.98
C LEU A 46 6.36 -1.75 -3.61
N ILE A 47 5.84 -2.97 -3.39
CA ILE A 47 6.66 -4.15 -3.06
C ILE A 47 7.61 -4.49 -4.23
N ASN A 48 7.10 -4.52 -5.47
CA ASN A 48 7.91 -4.81 -6.66
C ASN A 48 9.04 -3.78 -6.87
N ARG A 49 8.83 -2.54 -6.42
CA ARG A 49 9.83 -1.45 -6.45
C ARG A 49 10.74 -1.43 -5.21
N LYS A 50 10.66 -2.44 -4.34
CA LYS A 50 11.39 -2.54 -3.07
C LYS A 50 11.18 -1.28 -2.21
N ALA A 51 9.97 -0.71 -2.24
CA ALA A 51 9.59 0.46 -1.46
C ALA A 51 8.77 0.10 -0.21
N ALA A 52 8.20 -1.10 -0.17
CA ALA A 52 7.44 -1.60 0.96
C ALA A 52 7.61 -3.12 1.11
N ILE A 53 7.26 -3.64 2.29
CA ILE A 53 7.09 -5.08 2.54
C ILE A 53 5.69 -5.34 3.06
N GLN A 54 5.08 -6.46 2.67
CA GLN A 54 3.85 -6.93 3.29
C GLN A 54 4.13 -7.39 4.72
N ILE A 55 3.24 -7.04 5.65
CA ILE A 55 3.27 -7.50 7.03
C ILE A 55 1.94 -8.19 7.39
N MET A 56 2.01 -9.17 8.28
CA MET A 56 0.84 -9.84 8.85
C MET A 56 0.56 -9.23 10.22
N VAL A 57 -0.65 -8.72 10.43
CA VAL A 57 -1.09 -8.21 11.74
C VAL A 57 -1.74 -9.37 12.49
N LYS A 58 -1.18 -9.73 13.65
CA LYS A 58 -1.82 -10.67 14.58
C LYS A 58 -2.81 -9.90 15.46
N ARG A 59 -4.00 -10.47 15.67
CA ARG A 59 -4.97 -9.98 16.66
C ARG A 59 -4.52 -10.34 18.07
#